data_AF-A0A2X1PUE8-F1
#
_entry.id   AF-A0A2X1PUE8-F1
#
_cell.length_a   1.000
_cell.length_b   1.000
_cell.length_c   1.000
_cell.angle_alpha   90.00
_cell.angle_beta   90.00
_cell.angle_gamma   90.00
#
_symmetry.space_group_name_H-M   'P 1'
#
loop_
_entity.id
_entity.type
_entity.pdbx_description
1 polymer ?
#
loop_
_entity_poly.entity_id
_entity_poly.type
_entity_poly.pdbx_seq_one_letter_code
_entity_poly.pdbx_strand_id
1 'polypeptide(L)'
;MIAVQTLDTIILIVDMLGFSVMKKASKGSPVIFDVTHSLQCRDPFGAASGGRRAQVTELARSGLAVGIAGLFLEAHPNPNQAEM
;
A
#
# COMPACT_ATOMS: atom_id res chain seq x y z
N MET A 1 -4.73 -1.11 7.33
CA MET A 1 -3.66 -1.99 6.83
C MET A 1 -3.29 -2.96 7.94
N ILE A 2 -3.08 -4.23 7.62
CA ILE A 2 -2.72 -5.28 8.59
C ILE A 2 -1.36 -5.84 8.19
N ALA A 3 -0.44 -5.94 9.15
CA ALA A 3 0.82 -6.65 8.94
C ALA A 3 0.62 -8.15 9.18
N VAL A 4 1.11 -8.97 8.24
CA VAL A 4 1.04 -10.42 8.30
C VAL A 4 2.44 -10.98 8.19
N GLN A 5 2.84 -11.79 9.17
CA GLN A 5 4.09 -12.54 9.15
C GLN A 5 3.90 -13.80 8.29
N THR A 6 4.67 -13.92 7.22
CA THR A 6 4.90 -15.18 6.52
C THR A 6 6.16 -15.85 7.08
N LEU A 7 6.52 -17.05 6.60
CA LEU A 7 7.69 -17.78 7.11
C LEU A 7 8.98 -16.92 7.08
N ASP A 8 9.17 -16.13 6.03
CA ASP A 8 10.43 -15.42 5.78
C ASP A 8 10.28 -13.88 5.71
N THR A 9 9.06 -13.34 5.74
CA THR A 9 8.82 -11.90 5.47
C THR A 9 7.54 -11.40 6.12
N ILE A 10 7.55 -10.16 6.61
CA ILE A 10 6.36 -9.40 7.00
C ILE A 10 5.81 -8.68 5.77
N ILE A 11 4.55 -8.94 5.44
CA ILE A 11 3.84 -8.25 4.36
C ILE A 11 2.72 -7.39 4.92
N LEU A 12 2.30 -6.40 4.14
CA LEU A 12 1.12 -5.59 4.44
C LEU A 12 -0.06 -6.02 3.58
N ILE A 13 -1.25 -6.07 4.19
CA ILE A 13 -2.53 -6.34 3.55
C ILE A 13 -3.43 -5.11 3.68
N VAL A 14 -4.03 -4.73 2.56
CA VAL A 14 -5.03 -3.67 2.48
C VAL A 14 -6.41 -4.31 2.37
N ASP A 15 -7.24 -4.07 3.39
CA ASP A 15 -8.66 -4.39 3.33
C ASP A 15 -9.39 -3.29 2.54
N MET A 16 -9.85 -3.63 1.34
CA MET A 16 -10.54 -2.73 0.43
C MET A 16 -11.90 -2.26 0.99
N LEU A 17 -12.56 -3.05 1.85
CA LEU A 17 -13.80 -2.65 2.51
C LEU A 17 -13.56 -1.53 3.53
N GLY A 18 -12.34 -1.45 4.07
CA GLY A 18 -11.90 -0.41 4.99
C GLY A 18 -12.06 1.01 4.44
N PHE A 19 -12.02 1.22 3.12
CA PHE A 19 -12.24 2.56 2.53
C PHE A 19 -13.65 3.10 2.82
N SER A 20 -14.68 2.26 2.70
CA SER A 20 -16.07 2.66 2.99
C SER A 20 -16.25 2.94 4.49
N VAL A 21 -15.61 2.14 5.34
CA VAL A 21 -15.59 2.35 6.80
C VAL A 21 -14.93 3.69 7.14
N MET A 22 -13.75 3.98 6.61
CA MET A 22 -13.05 5.26 6.83
C MET A 22 -13.87 6.45 6.36
N LYS A 23 -14.51 6.37 5.18
CA LYS A 23 -15.37 7.44 4.66
C LYS A 23 -16.56 7.72 5.58
N LYS A 24 -17.21 6.67 6.10
CA LYS A 24 -18.32 6.82 7.06
C LYS A 24 -17.85 7.41 8.39
N ALA A 25 -16.79 6.86 8.97
CA ALA A 25 -16.25 7.29 10.26
C ALA A 25 -15.75 8.75 10.24
N SER A 26 -15.23 9.20 9.10
CA SER A 26 -14.73 10.56 8.89
C SER A 26 -15.79 11.57 8.41
N LYS A 27 -17.08 11.21 8.39
CA LYS A 27 -18.18 12.06 7.88
C LYS A 27 -18.00 12.50 6.43
N GLY A 28 -17.45 11.62 5.60
CA GLY A 28 -17.32 11.84 4.15
C GLY A 28 -16.03 12.51 3.71
N SER A 29 -15.03 12.63 4.59
CA SER A 29 -13.70 13.15 4.20
C SER A 29 -13.10 12.36 3.03
N PRO A 30 -12.29 13.02 2.17
CA PRO A 30 -11.59 12.34 1.09
C PRO A 30 -10.69 11.23 1.62
N VAL A 31 -10.79 10.05 1.01
CA VAL A 31 -9.93 8.91 1.32
C VAL A 31 -8.91 8.75 0.19
N ILE A 32 -7.63 8.84 0.54
CA ILE A 32 -6.51 8.66 -0.38
C ILE A 32 -5.90 7.28 -0.14
N PHE A 33 -5.60 6.56 -1.22
CA PHE A 33 -4.92 5.28 -1.13
C PHE A 33 -3.44 5.40 -1.47
N ASP A 34 -2.58 5.16 -0.48
CA ASP A 34 -1.13 5.04 -0.67
C ASP A 34 -0.77 3.62 -1.13
N VAL A 35 -0.65 3.45 -2.44
CA VAL A 35 -0.41 2.13 -3.03
C VAL A 35 1.06 1.72 -2.95
N THR A 36 1.99 2.68 -2.97
CA THR A 36 3.43 2.40 -2.93
C THR A 36 3.84 1.83 -1.59
N HIS A 37 3.43 2.47 -0.49
CA HIS A 37 3.79 1.99 0.86
C HIS A 37 3.00 0.74 1.26
N SER A 38 1.79 0.56 0.74
CA SER A 38 0.99 -0.65 0.99
C SER A 38 1.61 -1.95 0.44
N LEU A 39 2.58 -1.84 -0.48
CA LEU A 39 3.30 -2.96 -1.06
C LEU A 39 4.65 -3.23 -0.40
N GLN A 40 4.98 -2.52 0.68
CA GLN A 40 6.21 -2.78 1.43
C GLN A 40 6.21 -4.19 2.03
N CYS A 41 7.40 -4.76 2.02
CA CYS A 41 7.70 -6.03 2.66
C CYS A 41 8.91 -5.82 3.56
N ARG A 42 8.91 -6.42 4.75
CA ARG A 42 10.00 -6.29 5.70
C ARG A 42 10.55 -7.67 6.02
N ASP A 43 11.85 -7.83 5.81
CA ASP A 43 12.57 -8.96 6.38
C ASP A 43 12.67 -8.70 7.91
N PRO A 44 12.22 -9.63 8.77
CA PRO A 44 12.32 -9.48 10.23
C PRO A 44 13.74 -9.21 10.74
N PHE A 45 14.76 -9.65 9.99
CA PHE A 45 16.17 -9.53 10.34
C PHE A 45 16.98 -8.65 9.37
N GLY A 46 16.32 -8.09 8.34
CA GLY A 46 16.96 -7.25 7.33
C GLY A 46 16.95 -5.76 7.68
N ALA A 47 18.01 -5.05 7.27
CA ALA A 47 18.19 -3.62 7.55
C ALA A 47 17.30 -2.68 6.69
N ALA A 48 16.75 -3.17 5.57
CA ALA A 48 15.97 -2.37 4.63
C ALA A 48 14.60 -3.01 4.33
N SER A 49 13.58 -2.18 4.11
CA SER A 49 12.30 -2.64 3.59
C SER A 49 12.43 -2.97 2.10
N GLY A 50 12.02 -4.18 1.73
CA GLY A 50 11.76 -4.55 0.34
C GLY A 50 10.36 -4.11 -0.08
N GLY A 51 9.90 -4.57 -1.24
CA GLY A 51 8.54 -4.32 -1.67
C GLY A 51 8.13 -5.06 -2.93
N ARG A 52 6.83 -5.11 -3.17
CA ARG A 52 6.19 -5.84 -4.28
C ARG A 52 5.79 -4.90 -5.41
N ARG A 53 6.72 -4.04 -5.85
CA ARG A 53 6.44 -2.96 -6.83
C ARG A 53 5.79 -3.44 -8.13
N ALA A 54 6.08 -4.67 -8.57
CA ALA A 54 5.45 -5.27 -9.75
C ALA A 54 3.92 -5.39 -9.65
N GLN A 55 3.36 -5.39 -8.43
CA GLN A 55 1.92 -5.49 -8.17
C GLN A 55 1.24 -4.12 -8.00
N VAL A 56 1.96 -3.01 -8.21
CA VAL A 56 1.42 -1.64 -7.98
C VAL A 56 0.18 -1.36 -8.80
N THR A 57 0.16 -1.74 -10.07
CA THR A 57 -0.99 -1.49 -10.94
C THR A 57 -2.21 -2.32 -10.54
N GLU A 58 -2.01 -3.58 -10.14
CA GLU A 58 -3.09 -4.46 -9.71
C GLU A 58 -3.76 -3.92 -8.45
N LEU A 59 -2.97 -3.59 -7.43
CA LEU A 59 -3.47 -3.09 -6.16
C LEU A 59 -4.06 -1.67 -6.29
N ALA A 60 -3.46 -0.80 -7.11
CA ALA A 60 -4.01 0.52 -7.38
C ALA A 60 -5.41 0.41 -8.00
N ARG A 61 -5.58 -0.49 -8.98
CA ARG A 61 -6.87 -0.70 -9.66
C ARG A 61 -7.95 -1.21 -8.71
N SER A 62 -7.62 -2.08 -7.75
CA SER A 62 -8.60 -2.52 -6.75
C SER A 62 -9.08 -1.36 -5.88
N GLY A 63 -8.18 -0.48 -5.44
CA GLY A 63 -8.56 0.71 -4.67
C GLY A 63 -9.41 1.70 -5.49
N LEU A 64 -9.02 1.95 -6.74
CA LEU A 64 -9.78 2.81 -7.65
C LEU A 64 -11.19 2.28 -7.91
N ALA A 65 -11.35 0.96 -8.09
CA ALA A 65 -12.65 0.33 -8.33
C ALA A 65 -13.64 0.48 -7.15
N VAL A 66 -13.14 0.63 -5.92
CA VAL A 66 -13.98 0.85 -4.72
C VAL A 66 -14.52 2.28 -4.63
N GLY A 67 -13.90 3.24 -5.33
CA GLY A 67 -14.33 4.65 -5.28
C GLY A 67 -13.65 5.45 -4.17
N ILE A 68 -12.33 5.57 -4.27
CA ILE A 68 -11.49 6.47 -3.45
C ILE A 68 -11.42 7.87 -4.06
N ALA A 69 -11.01 8.87 -3.27
CA ALA A 69 -10.88 10.25 -3.74
C ALA A 69 -9.59 10.51 -4.52
N GLY A 70 -8.55 9.69 -4.29
CA GLY A 70 -7.28 9.82 -5.01
C GLY A 70 -6.29 8.71 -4.66
N LEU A 71 -5.24 8.63 -5.46
CA LEU A 71 -4.11 7.71 -5.29
C LEU A 71 -2.87 8.51 -4.89
N PHE A 72 -2.15 8.03 -3.88
CA PHE A 72 -0.78 8.45 -3.61
C PHE A 72 0.17 7.42 -4.21
N LEU A 73 1.14 7.90 -5.01
CA LEU A 73 2.05 7.07 -5.79
C LEU A 73 3.43 7.73 -5.83
N GLU A 74 4.45 6.98 -5.44
CA GLU A 74 5.85 7.35 -5.64
C GLU A 74 6.44 6.65 -6.88
N ALA A 75 7.37 7.33 -7.54
CA ALA A 75 8.07 6.80 -8.70
C ALA A 75 9.51 7.33 -8.72
N HIS A 76 10.41 6.52 -9.26
CA HIS A 76 11.80 6.90 -9.51
C HIS A 76 12.27 6.30 -10.84
N PRO A 77 13.06 7.01 -11.68
CA PRO A 77 13.57 6.46 -12.94
C PRO A 77 14.38 5.17 -12.75
N ASN A 78 15.08 5.05 -11.61
CA ASN A 78 15.76 3.83 -11.18
C ASN A 78 15.40 3.48 -9.73
N PRO A 79 14.33 2.73 -9.46
CA PRO A 79 13.84 2.49 -8.09
C PRO A 79 14.84 1.80 -7.16
N ASN A 80 15.89 1.17 -7.69
CA ASN A 80 16.94 0.54 -6.88
C ASN A 80 17.98 1.53 -6.36
N GLN A 81 18.00 2.75 -6.89
CA GLN A 81 18.87 3.86 -6.46
C GLN A 81 18.07 4.98 -5.77
N ALA A 82 16.77 4.77 -5.54
CA ALA A 82 16.00 5.70 -4.74
C ALA A 82 16.54 5.66 -3.31
N GLU A 83 16.99 6.80 -2.81
CA GLU A 83 17.20 6.97 -1.38
C GLU A 83 15.82 7.08 -0.73
N MET A 84 15.53 6.16 0.20
CA MET A 84 14.36 6.19 1.07
C MET A 84 14.69 6.90 2.37
#